data_AF-A0A1M7RS36-F1
#
_entry.id   AF-A0A1M7RS36-F1
#
_cell.length_a   1.000
_cell.length_b   1.000
_cell.length_c   1.000
_cell.angle_alpha   90.00
_cell.angle_beta   90.00
_cell.angle_gamma   90.00
#
_symmetry.space_group_name_H-M   'P 1'
#
loop_
_entity.id
_entity.type
_entity.pdbx_description
1 polymer ?
#
loop_
_entity_poly.entity_id
_entity_poly.type
_entity_poly.pdbx_seq_one_letter_code
_entity_poly.pdbx_strand_id
1 'polypeptide(L)'
;MEDTEHGHPEPPVDAAGACDGATDSGFAAAEDALAALREEITVLAEDARTYAEAEIAFQKTRAAIAGKTAGRALVLLVLALVLLHIALIALAVGAVIALAPLVTIWGAIAIVVGVMLVGVAGLVLAARKDAGLLAVLFGNGGGDSA
;
A
#
# COMPACT_ATOMS: atom_id res chain seq x y z
N MET A 1 36.97 33.15 -84.29
CA MET A 1 38.39 32.90 -84.60
C MET A 1 39.11 32.94 -83.27
N GLU A 2 39.32 31.84 -82.56
CA GLU A 2 39.56 30.46 -82.99
C GLU A 2 38.70 29.46 -82.20
N ASP A 3 38.04 28.58 -82.95
CA ASP A 3 37.45 27.33 -82.49
C ASP A 3 38.55 26.26 -82.50
N THR A 4 38.67 25.45 -81.44
CA THR A 4 39.25 24.10 -81.54
C THR A 4 38.60 23.15 -80.54
N GLU A 5 37.86 22.23 -81.14
CA GLU A 5 37.20 21.05 -80.61
C GLU A 5 38.24 19.93 -80.34
N HIS A 6 38.06 19.13 -79.27
CA HIS A 6 38.14 17.65 -79.27
C HIS A 6 38.48 17.03 -77.89
N GLY A 7 37.72 15.99 -77.54
CA GLY A 7 38.21 14.87 -76.73
C GLY A 7 37.47 14.61 -75.41
N HIS A 8 36.23 14.09 -75.47
CA HIS A 8 35.57 13.47 -74.33
C HIS A 8 35.81 11.94 -74.36
N PRO A 9 36.48 11.36 -73.35
CA PRO A 9 36.44 9.91 -73.14
C PRO A 9 35.28 9.56 -72.20
N GLU A 10 34.29 8.83 -72.71
CA GLU A 10 33.37 8.05 -71.87
C GLU A 10 34.12 6.90 -71.20
N PRO A 11 33.83 6.61 -69.92
CA PRO A 11 34.03 5.28 -69.36
C PRO A 11 32.74 4.43 -69.44
N PRO A 12 32.90 3.10 -69.40
CA PRO A 12 31.99 2.15 -70.04
C PRO A 12 30.74 1.87 -69.22
N VAL A 13 29.65 1.63 -69.96
CA VAL A 13 28.53 0.79 -69.57
C VAL A 13 29.04 -0.58 -69.12
N ASP A 14 28.96 -0.86 -67.81
CA ASP A 14 28.99 -2.23 -67.32
C ASP A 14 27.59 -2.66 -66.92
N ALA A 15 27.22 -3.77 -67.51
CA ALA A 15 25.90 -4.35 -67.49
C ALA A 15 25.76 -5.29 -66.28
N ALA A 16 24.52 -5.45 -65.85
CA ALA A 16 24.00 -6.69 -65.28
C ALA A 16 24.73 -7.26 -64.04
N GLY A 17 24.20 -6.94 -62.86
CA GLY A 17 24.56 -7.64 -61.64
C GLY A 17 23.70 -7.28 -60.44
N ALA A 18 22.37 -7.28 -60.58
CA ALA A 18 21.46 -6.95 -59.47
C ALA A 18 20.33 -7.97 -59.36
N CYS A 19 20.65 -9.18 -58.91
CA CYS A 19 19.67 -10.11 -58.35
C CYS A 19 20.37 -11.19 -57.51
N ASP A 20 21.01 -10.80 -56.40
CA ASP A 20 21.33 -11.75 -55.31
C ASP A 20 21.47 -11.06 -53.93
N GLY A 21 21.86 -9.79 -53.87
CA GLY A 21 22.08 -9.07 -52.59
C GLY A 21 20.84 -8.47 -51.91
N ALA A 22 19.64 -8.64 -52.45
CA ALA A 22 18.42 -8.00 -51.93
C ALA A 22 17.85 -8.72 -50.69
N THR A 23 18.14 -10.02 -50.51
CA THR A 23 17.67 -10.82 -49.37
C THR A 23 18.54 -10.64 -48.14
N ASP A 24 19.86 -10.54 -48.31
CA ASP A 24 20.83 -10.49 -47.20
C ASP A 24 20.86 -9.10 -46.55
N SER A 25 20.70 -8.05 -47.36
CA SER A 25 20.56 -6.66 -46.89
C SER A 25 19.22 -6.42 -46.17
N GLY A 26 18.14 -7.06 -46.63
CA GLY A 26 16.84 -7.01 -45.97
C GLY A 26 16.83 -7.74 -44.62
N PHE A 27 17.52 -8.87 -44.51
CA PHE A 27 17.64 -9.62 -43.26
C PHE A 27 18.49 -8.88 -42.22
N ALA A 28 19.62 -8.30 -42.62
CA ALA A 28 20.47 -7.49 -41.74
C ALA A 28 19.74 -6.24 -41.22
N ALA A 29 18.99 -5.54 -42.10
CA ALA A 29 18.18 -4.39 -41.69
C ALA A 29 17.04 -4.77 -40.74
N ALA A 30 16.47 -5.97 -40.88
CA ALA A 30 15.46 -6.49 -39.96
C ALA A 30 16.05 -6.87 -38.60
N GLU A 31 17.26 -7.44 -38.55
CA GLU A 31 17.97 -7.67 -37.29
C GLU A 31 18.31 -6.37 -36.56
N ASP A 32 18.81 -5.35 -37.27
CA ASP A 32 19.10 -4.04 -36.70
C ASP A 32 17.82 -3.37 -36.15
N ALA A 33 16.70 -3.46 -36.88
CA ALA A 33 15.42 -2.94 -36.41
C ALA A 33 14.92 -3.68 -35.15
N LEU A 34 15.12 -5.00 -35.08
CA LEU A 34 14.72 -5.81 -33.94
C LEU A 34 15.64 -5.58 -32.72
N ALA A 35 16.92 -5.30 -32.96
CA ALA A 35 17.87 -4.87 -31.95
C ALA A 35 17.51 -3.50 -31.38
N ALA A 36 17.15 -2.53 -32.24
CA ALA A 36 16.69 -1.21 -31.82
C ALA A 36 15.40 -1.28 -30.99
N LEU A 37 14.41 -2.08 -31.43
CA LEU A 37 13.18 -2.32 -30.67
C LEU A 37 13.44 -2.99 -29.32
N ARG A 38 14.39 -3.92 -29.26
CA ARG A 38 14.79 -4.55 -28.00
C ARG A 38 15.43 -3.54 -27.06
N GLU A 39 16.26 -2.66 -27.57
CA GLU A 39 16.89 -1.59 -26.79
C GLU A 39 15.83 -0.64 -26.24
N GLU A 40 14.89 -0.19 -27.07
CA GLU A 40 13.77 0.66 -26.65
C GLU A 40 12.90 -0.01 -25.58
N ILE A 41 12.59 -1.30 -25.72
CA ILE A 41 11.85 -2.06 -24.70
C ILE A 41 12.64 -2.16 -23.39
N THR A 42 13.96 -2.32 -23.48
CA THR A 42 14.84 -2.41 -22.31
C THR A 42 14.87 -1.08 -21.56
N VAL A 43 15.02 0.03 -22.28
CA VAL A 43 14.94 1.40 -21.73
C VAL A 43 13.56 1.65 -21.09
N LEU A 44 12.47 1.26 -21.76
CA LEU A 44 11.12 1.42 -21.24
C LEU A 44 10.86 0.56 -19.99
N ALA A 45 11.48 -0.63 -19.92
CA ALA A 45 11.42 -1.50 -18.74
C ALA A 45 12.22 -0.93 -17.56
N GLU A 46 13.38 -0.33 -17.82
CA GLU A 46 14.21 0.36 -16.83
C GLU A 46 13.45 1.58 -16.25
N ASP A 47 12.80 2.37 -17.12
CA ASP A 47 11.99 3.51 -16.72
C ASP A 47 10.76 3.09 -15.91
N ALA A 48 10.06 2.02 -16.32
CA ALA A 48 8.91 1.48 -15.60
C ALA A 48 9.29 0.94 -14.21
N ARG A 49 10.45 0.28 -14.09
CA ARG A 49 11.00 -0.16 -12.80
C ARG A 49 11.29 1.04 -11.90
N THR A 50 11.94 2.06 -12.45
CA THR A 50 12.28 3.29 -11.71
C THR A 50 11.02 3.99 -11.19
N TYR A 51 9.95 4.02 -11.99
CA TYR A 51 8.66 4.58 -11.59
C TYR A 51 7.97 3.74 -10.50
N ALA A 52 8.03 2.41 -10.60
CA ALA A 52 7.48 1.50 -9.59
C ALA A 52 8.23 1.61 -8.25
N GLU A 53 9.55 1.73 -8.27
CA GLU A 53 10.38 1.91 -7.08
C GLU A 53 10.06 3.24 -6.36
N ALA A 54 9.77 4.30 -7.13
CA ALA A 54 9.35 5.59 -6.58
C ALA A 54 7.98 5.51 -5.86
N GLU A 55 7.01 4.79 -6.42
CA GLU A 55 5.68 4.63 -5.81
C GLU A 55 5.74 3.76 -4.54
N ILE A 56 6.55 2.69 -4.56
CA ILE A 56 6.82 1.85 -3.38
C ILE A 56 7.47 2.68 -2.25
N ALA A 57 8.41 3.56 -2.57
CA ALA A 57 9.04 4.44 -1.60
C ALA A 57 8.03 5.45 -0.98
N PHE A 58 7.07 5.93 -1.76
CA PHE A 58 6.00 6.81 -1.29
C PHE A 58 5.04 6.10 -0.33
N GLN A 59 4.59 4.90 -0.69
CA GLN A 59 3.71 4.10 0.18
C GLN A 59 4.43 3.63 1.45
N LYS A 60 5.71 3.26 1.35
CA LYS A 60 6.56 2.91 2.50
C LYS A 60 6.73 4.07 3.48
N THR A 61 6.86 5.29 2.98
CA THR A 61 6.98 6.49 3.83
C THR A 61 5.66 6.80 4.54
N ARG A 62 4.52 6.65 3.84
CA ARG A 62 3.20 6.84 4.43
C ARG A 62 2.89 5.77 5.50
N ALA A 63 3.26 4.52 5.23
CA ALA A 63 3.16 3.41 6.18
C ALA A 63 4.11 3.57 7.38
N ALA A 64 5.33 4.09 7.18
CA ALA A 64 6.29 4.31 8.27
C ALA A 64 5.85 5.44 9.22
N ILE A 65 5.31 6.54 8.67
CA ILE A 65 4.77 7.65 9.48
C ILE A 65 3.53 7.19 10.25
N ALA A 66 2.62 6.46 9.59
CA ALA A 66 1.46 5.86 10.22
C ALA A 66 1.85 4.81 11.29
N GLY A 67 2.90 4.04 11.06
CA GLY A 67 3.42 3.06 12.01
C GLY A 67 4.02 3.69 13.27
N LYS A 68 4.73 4.80 13.14
CA LYS A 68 5.31 5.53 14.28
C LYS A 68 4.23 6.22 15.13
N THR A 69 3.21 6.80 14.51
CA THR A 69 2.05 7.35 15.24
C THR A 69 1.21 6.24 15.85
N ALA A 70 1.02 5.10 15.18
CA ALA A 70 0.36 3.92 15.73
C ALA A 70 1.10 3.36 16.94
N GLY A 71 2.43 3.30 16.90
CA GLY A 71 3.24 2.86 18.04
C GLY A 71 3.09 3.77 19.26
N ARG A 72 3.16 5.09 19.06
CA ARG A 72 2.93 6.06 20.16
C ARG A 72 1.49 6.01 20.67
N ALA A 73 0.50 5.86 19.78
CA ALA A 73 -0.90 5.70 20.15
C ALA A 73 -1.12 4.41 20.97
N LEU A 74 -0.48 3.31 20.59
CA LEU A 74 -0.52 2.04 21.32
C LEU A 74 0.06 2.21 22.74
N VAL A 75 1.23 2.85 22.87
CA VAL A 75 1.84 3.11 24.19
C VAL A 75 0.93 3.97 25.05
N LEU A 76 0.35 5.04 24.50
CA LEU A 76 -0.60 5.89 25.21
C LEU A 76 -1.88 5.14 25.59
N LEU A 77 -2.40 4.28 24.70
CA LEU A 77 -3.57 3.43 24.98
C LEU A 77 -3.27 2.46 26.13
N VAL A 78 -2.14 1.77 26.10
CA VAL A 78 -1.73 0.86 27.17
C VAL A 78 -1.60 1.63 28.49
N LEU A 79 -0.92 2.78 28.47
CA LEU A 79 -0.77 3.61 29.67
C LEU A 79 -2.13 4.09 30.20
N ALA A 80 -3.03 4.51 29.33
CA ALA A 80 -4.38 4.92 29.69
C ALA A 80 -5.19 3.77 30.28
N LEU A 81 -5.10 2.55 29.73
CA LEU A 81 -5.77 1.36 30.27
C LEU A 81 -5.23 0.98 31.65
N VAL A 82 -3.90 1.05 31.85
CA VAL A 82 -3.29 0.81 33.16
C VAL A 82 -3.75 1.84 34.19
N LEU A 83 -3.72 3.13 33.85
CA LEU A 83 -4.19 4.19 34.73
C LEU A 83 -5.69 4.07 35.03
N LEU A 84 -6.50 3.77 34.02
CA LEU A 84 -7.93 3.51 34.17
C LEU A 84 -8.17 2.34 35.13
N HIS A 85 -7.41 1.25 35.00
CA HIS A 85 -7.56 0.10 35.88
C HIS A 85 -7.25 0.45 37.34
N ILE A 86 -6.14 1.15 37.59
CA ILE A 86 -5.79 1.61 38.94
C ILE A 86 -6.87 2.56 39.48
N ALA A 87 -7.38 3.46 38.65
CA ALA A 87 -8.46 4.37 39.02
C ALA A 87 -9.75 3.62 39.38
N LEU A 88 -10.12 2.57 38.64
CA LEU A 88 -11.29 1.73 38.96
C LEU A 88 -11.14 1.00 40.30
N ILE A 89 -9.94 0.51 40.62
CA ILE A 89 -9.65 -0.09 41.94
C ILE A 89 -9.79 0.97 43.04
N ALA A 90 -9.16 2.14 42.87
CA ALA A 90 -9.24 3.23 43.83
C ALA A 90 -10.68 3.72 44.04
N LEU A 91 -11.46 3.82 42.95
CA LEU A 91 -12.88 4.15 42.98
C LEU A 91 -13.67 3.10 43.78
N ALA A 92 -13.45 1.81 43.52
CA ALA A 92 -14.14 0.73 44.22
C ALA A 92 -13.83 0.75 45.73
N VAL A 93 -12.55 0.88 46.10
CA VAL A 93 -12.12 0.97 47.49
C VAL A 93 -12.71 2.21 48.16
N GLY A 94 -12.63 3.39 47.52
CA GLY A 94 -13.20 4.63 48.04
C GLY A 94 -14.71 4.57 48.20
N ALA A 95 -15.42 3.97 47.25
CA ALA A 95 -16.88 3.79 47.31
C ALA A 95 -17.28 2.87 48.47
N VAL A 96 -16.57 1.75 48.68
CA VAL A 96 -16.83 0.85 49.81
C VAL A 96 -16.64 1.58 51.14
N ILE A 97 -15.56 2.34 51.30
CA ILE A 97 -15.28 3.11 52.53
C ILE A 97 -16.38 4.17 52.75
N ALA A 98 -16.82 4.85 51.69
CA ALA A 98 -17.86 5.87 51.77
C ALA A 98 -19.26 5.30 52.11
N LEU A 99 -19.59 4.10 51.61
CA LEU A 99 -20.89 3.45 51.84
C LEU A 99 -20.96 2.65 53.15
N ALA A 100 -19.81 2.15 53.65
CA ALA A 100 -19.74 1.36 54.87
C ALA A 100 -20.53 1.97 56.06
N PRO A 101 -20.48 3.28 56.36
CA PRO A 101 -21.24 3.84 57.48
C PRO A 101 -22.76 3.89 57.25
N LEU A 102 -23.25 3.81 56.01
CA LEU A 102 -24.69 3.86 55.70
C LEU A 102 -25.34 2.48 55.67
N VAL A 103 -24.69 1.50 55.05
CA VAL A 103 -25.31 0.21 54.69
C VAL A 103 -24.58 -1.02 55.25
N THR A 104 -23.61 -0.80 56.14
CA THR A 104 -22.65 -1.81 56.64
C THR A 104 -21.67 -2.30 55.56
N ILE A 105 -20.57 -2.93 55.99
CA ILE A 105 -19.48 -3.39 55.12
C ILE A 105 -19.99 -4.39 54.06
N TRP A 106 -20.81 -5.36 54.47
CA TRP A 106 -21.36 -6.36 53.56
C TRP A 106 -22.31 -5.76 52.52
N GLY A 107 -23.15 -4.80 52.94
CA GLY A 107 -24.04 -4.08 52.03
C GLY A 107 -23.27 -3.23 51.02
N ALA A 108 -22.22 -2.54 51.45
CA ALA A 108 -21.39 -1.72 50.58
C ALA A 108 -20.70 -2.56 49.48
N ILE A 109 -20.13 -3.71 49.85
CA ILE A 109 -19.48 -4.63 48.88
C ILE A 109 -20.51 -5.14 47.87
N ALA A 110 -21.68 -5.61 48.33
CA ALA A 110 -22.71 -6.14 47.44
C ALA A 110 -23.20 -5.10 46.43
N ILE A 111 -23.39 -3.84 46.86
CA ILE A 111 -23.80 -2.74 45.98
C ILE A 111 -22.71 -2.43 44.94
N VAL A 112 -21.47 -2.22 45.37
CA VAL A 112 -20.38 -1.84 44.46
C VAL A 112 -20.12 -2.92 43.42
N VAL A 113 -20.09 -4.19 43.84
CA VAL A 113 -19.94 -5.33 42.92
C VAL A 113 -21.14 -5.41 41.98
N GLY A 114 -22.36 -5.25 42.49
CA GLY A 114 -23.58 -5.26 41.68
C GLY A 114 -23.56 -4.19 40.59
N VAL A 115 -23.21 -2.94 40.94
CA VAL A 115 -23.10 -1.85 39.96
C VAL A 115 -22.01 -2.12 38.92
N MET A 116 -20.84 -2.60 39.33
CA MET A 116 -19.78 -2.94 38.37
C MET A 116 -20.19 -4.06 37.41
N LEU A 117 -20.85 -5.11 37.90
CA LEU A 117 -21.32 -6.21 37.04
C LEU A 117 -22.36 -5.75 36.03
N VAL A 118 -23.31 -4.89 36.44
CA VAL A 118 -24.28 -4.28 35.52
C VAL A 118 -23.57 -3.41 34.50
N GLY A 119 -22.57 -2.63 34.92
CA GLY A 119 -21.72 -1.83 34.02
C GLY A 119 -21.00 -2.69 32.99
N VAL A 120 -20.36 -3.78 33.42
CA VAL A 120 -19.68 -4.75 32.53
C VAL A 120 -20.67 -5.37 31.55
N ALA A 121 -21.84 -5.82 32.02
CA ALA A 121 -22.86 -6.35 31.14
C ALA A 121 -23.29 -5.33 30.08
N GLY A 122 -23.53 -4.08 30.47
CA GLY A 122 -23.86 -2.99 29.55
C GLY A 122 -22.78 -2.75 28.48
N LEU A 123 -21.51 -2.68 28.90
CA LEU A 123 -20.37 -2.54 27.97
C LEU A 123 -20.27 -3.72 26.99
N VAL A 124 -20.42 -4.95 27.48
CA VAL A 124 -20.40 -6.15 26.63
C VAL A 124 -21.54 -6.13 25.61
N LEU A 125 -22.76 -5.76 26.03
CA LEU A 125 -23.90 -5.67 25.11
C LEU A 125 -23.69 -4.58 24.05
N ALA A 126 -23.13 -3.43 24.42
CA ALA A 126 -22.80 -2.36 23.47
C ALA A 126 -21.74 -2.83 22.45
N ALA A 127 -20.64 -3.41 22.93
CA ALA A 127 -19.57 -3.92 22.07
C ALA A 127 -20.06 -4.98 21.07
N ARG A 128 -21.00 -5.84 21.49
CA ARG A 128 -21.61 -6.85 20.60
C ARG A 128 -22.47 -6.24 19.49
N LYS A 129 -23.17 -5.14 19.78
CA LYS A 129 -23.98 -4.42 18.77
C LYS A 129 -23.09 -3.80 17.70
N ASP A 130 -22.02 -3.15 18.13
CA ASP A 130 -21.08 -2.49 17.22
C ASP A 130 -20.30 -3.52 16.38
N ALA A 131 -19.88 -4.63 16.99
CA ALA A 131 -19.25 -5.74 16.26
C ALA A 131 -20.19 -6.38 15.23
N GLY A 132 -21.48 -6.51 15.55
CA GLY A 132 -22.49 -7.02 14.61
C GLY A 132 -22.69 -6.09 13.41
N LEU A 133 -22.74 -4.78 13.62
CA LEU A 133 -22.83 -3.78 12.54
C LEU A 133 -21.63 -3.88 11.60
N LEU A 134 -20.42 -3.93 12.16
CA LEU A 134 -19.20 -4.07 11.37
C LEU A 134 -19.19 -5.39 10.58
N ALA A 135 -19.56 -6.50 11.21
CA ALA A 135 -19.64 -7.79 10.54
C ALA A 135 -20.63 -7.80 9.37
N VAL A 136 -21.77 -7.11 9.48
CA VAL A 136 -22.73 -6.96 8.37
C VAL A 136 -22.15 -6.13 7.22
N LEU A 137 -21.48 -5.02 7.54
CA LEU A 137 -20.87 -4.14 6.53
C LEU A 137 -19.75 -4.85 5.74
N PHE A 138 -18.92 -5.64 6.42
CA PHE A 138 -17.85 -6.41 5.77
C PHE A 138 -18.35 -7.71 5.11
N GLY A 139 -19.45 -8.29 5.59
CA GLY A 139 -20.04 -9.51 5.02
C GLY A 139 -20.77 -9.29 3.70
N ASN A 140 -21.35 -8.10 3.48
CA ASN A 140 -22.05 -7.77 2.23
C ASN A 140 -21.10 -7.38 1.07
N GLY A 141 -19.81 -7.11 1.34
CA GLY A 141 -18.84 -6.69 0.33
C GLY A 141 -18.06 -7.82 -0.34
N GLY A 142 -18.15 -9.06 0.16
CA GLY A 142 -17.34 -10.19 -0.31
C GLY A 142 -18.06 -11.19 -1.24
N GLY A 143 -19.35 -10.98 -1.54
CA GLY A 143 -20.18 -11.94 -2.27
C GLY A 143 -20.32 -11.73 -3.79
N ASP A 144 -19.96 -10.56 -4.33
CA ASP A 144 -20.21 -10.18 -5.73
C ASP A 144 -18.98 -10.38 -6.64
N SER A 145 -18.11 -11.35 -6.34
CA SER A 145 -16.95 -11.68 -7.19
C SER A 145 -16.73 -13.19 -7.25
N ALA A 146 -17.67 -13.91 -7.86
CA ALA A 146 -17.51 -15.27 -8.36
C ALA A 146 -18.41 -15.44 -9.59
#